data_AF-J2WRT2-F1
#
_entry.id   AF-J2WRT2-F1
#
_cell.length_a   1.000
_cell.length_b   1.000
_cell.length_c   1.000
_cell.angle_alpha   90.00
_cell.angle_beta   90.00
_cell.angle_gamma   90.00
#
_symmetry.space_group_name_H-M   'P 1'
#
loop_
_entity.id
_entity.type
_entity.pdbx_description
1 polymer ?
#
loop_
_entity_poly.entity_id
_entity_poly.type
_entity_poly.pdbx_seq_one_letter_code
_entity_poly.pdbx_strand_id
1 'polypeptide(L)' 'AGCRGLRVGGAQVSEMHCNFLINTGDATAHDIETLGETVRERVKENSGIELHWEIKRIGVS' A
#
# COMPACT_ATOMS: atom_id res chain seq x y z
N ALA A 1 -0.16 10.61 7.56
CA ALA A 1 -1.21 10.00 6.72
C ALA A 1 -2.10 8.97 7.43
N GLY A 2 -1.75 8.42 8.60
CA GLY A 2 -2.69 7.58 9.36
C GLY A 2 -3.13 6.29 8.66
N CYS A 3 -2.26 5.67 7.85
CA CYS A 3 -2.62 4.51 7.04
C CYS A 3 -2.51 3.16 7.77
N ARG A 4 -2.24 3.16 9.09
CA ARG A 4 -2.11 1.93 9.88
C ARG A 4 -3.40 1.13 9.81
N GLY A 5 -3.33 -0.13 9.40
CA GLY A 5 -4.50 -1.01 9.28
C GLY A 5 -5.36 -0.74 8.04
N LEU A 6 -5.01 0.22 7.16
CA LEU A 6 -5.74 0.48 5.91
C LEU A 6 -5.81 -0.79 5.06
N ARG A 7 -6.99 -1.07 4.51
CA ARG A 7 -7.25 -2.27 3.69
C ARG A 7 -7.79 -1.92 2.32
N VAL A 8 -7.37 -2.69 1.33
CA VAL A 8 -7.95 -2.76 -0.02
C VAL A 8 -8.00 -4.24 -0.40
N GLY A 9 -9.19 -4.77 -0.67
CA GLY A 9 -9.37 -6.20 -0.94
C GLY A 9 -8.74 -7.07 0.14
N GLY A 10 -7.91 -8.04 -0.27
CA GLY A 10 -7.13 -8.88 0.65
C GLY A 10 -5.83 -8.26 1.17
N ALA A 11 -5.48 -7.03 0.76
CA ALA A 11 -4.25 -6.35 1.17
C ALA A 11 -4.48 -5.43 2.37
N GLN A 12 -3.50 -5.35 3.29
CA GLN A 12 -3.54 -4.49 4.47
C GLN A 12 -2.19 -3.82 4.76
N VAL A 13 -2.18 -2.54 5.16
CA VAL A 13 -1.00 -1.91 5.75
C VAL A 13 -0.81 -2.42 7.17
N SER A 14 0.37 -2.95 7.48
CA SER A 14 0.70 -3.50 8.78
C SER A 14 0.32 -2.55 9.93
N GLU A 15 -0.32 -3.13 10.94
CA GLU A 15 -0.62 -2.43 12.19
C GLU A 15 0.58 -2.22 13.09
N MET A 16 1.74 -2.76 12.75
CA MET A 16 2.99 -2.58 13.51
C MET A 16 3.91 -1.59 12.80
N HIS A 17 4.12 -1.78 11.50
CA HIS A 17 5.10 -1.00 10.73
C HIS A 17 4.57 -0.65 9.33
N CYS A 18 4.23 0.62 9.12
CA CYS A 18 3.49 1.09 7.94
C CYS A 18 4.19 0.89 6.58
N ASN A 19 5.46 0.46 6.57
CA ASN A 19 6.20 0.13 5.35
C ASN A 19 5.90 -1.29 4.84
N PHE A 20 5.14 -2.10 5.59
CA PHE A 20 4.76 -3.44 5.17
C PHE A 20 3.32 -3.47 4.67
N LEU A 21 3.15 -3.95 3.43
CA LEU A 21 1.87 -4.36 2.88
C LEU A 21 1.74 -5.86 3.10
N ILE A 22 0.67 -6.27 3.79
CA ILE A 22 0.38 -7.64 4.20
C ILE A 22 -0.71 -8.19 3.29
N ASN A 23 -0.50 -9.39 2.76
CA ASN A 23 -1.58 -10.20 2.21
C ASN A 23 -2.28 -10.94 3.36
N THR A 24 -3.58 -10.70 3.56
CA THR A 24 -4.36 -11.31 4.65
C THR A 24 -4.93 -12.69 4.29
N GLY A 25 -4.55 -13.26 3.15
CA GLY A 25 -4.95 -14.59 2.66
C GLY A 25 -5.12 -14.57 1.14
N ASP A 26 -6.08 -13.78 0.68
CA ASP A 26 -6.55 -13.76 -0.72
C ASP A 26 -6.21 -12.46 -1.47
N ALA A 27 -5.18 -11.72 -1.04
CA ALA A 27 -4.79 -10.49 -1.74
C ALA A 27 -4.29 -10.80 -3.15
N THR A 28 -4.88 -10.12 -4.13
CA THR A 28 -4.38 -10.12 -5.50
C THR A 28 -3.24 -9.12 -5.66
N ALA A 29 -2.48 -9.24 -6.75
CA ALA A 29 -1.49 -8.21 -7.11
C ALA A 29 -2.14 -6.83 -7.25
N HIS A 30 -3.34 -6.78 -7.83
CA HIS A 30 -4.13 -5.57 -7.97
C HIS A 30 -4.48 -4.92 -6.62
N ASP A 31 -4.83 -5.73 -5.61
CA ASP A 31 -5.11 -5.23 -4.25
C ASP A 31 -3.88 -4.57 -3.62
N ILE A 32 -2.71 -5.21 -3.74
CA ILE A 32 -1.45 -4.72 -3.18
C ILE A 32 -1.01 -3.43 -3.88
N GLU A 33 -1.13 -3.38 -5.20
CA GLU A 33 -0.81 -2.17 -5.98
C GLU A 33 -1.75 -1.03 -5.62
N THR A 34 -3.05 -1.28 -5.60
CA THR A 34 -4.06 -0.26 -5.24
C THR A 34 -3.86 0.25 -3.82
N LEU A 35 -3.57 -0.64 -2.87
CA LEU A 35 -3.27 -0.26 -1.49
C LEU A 35 -2.03 0.64 -1.43
N GLY A 36 -0.96 0.28 -2.13
CA GLY A 36 0.26 1.06 -2.16
C GLY A 36 0.06 2.44 -2.77
N GLU A 37 -0.59 2.55 -3.92
CA GLU A 37 -0.90 3.85 -4.52
C GLU A 37 -1.77 4.71 -3.60
N THR A 38 -2.78 4.13 -2.95
CA THR A 38 -3.61 4.84 -1.96
C THR A 38 -2.78 5.39 -0.80
N VAL A 39 -1.81 4.62 -0.29
CA VAL A 39 -0.90 5.09 0.77
C VAL A 39 -0.03 6.24 0.26
N ARG A 40 0.51 6.13 -0.96
CA ARG A 40 1.36 7.17 -1.56
C ARG A 40 0.60 8.48 -1.74
N GLU A 41 -0.62 8.42 -2.27
CA GLU A 41 -1.51 9.58 -2.43
C GLU A 41 -1.78 10.25 -1.09
N ARG A 42 -2.20 9.48 -0.07
CA ARG A 42 -2.47 10.04 1.27
C ARG A 42 -1.23 10.64 1.91
N VAL A 43 -0.04 10.06 1.73
CA VAL A 43 1.20 10.64 2.26
C VAL A 43 1.52 11.95 1.56
N LYS A 44 1.36 12.00 0.23
CA LYS A 44 1.53 13.24 -0.53
C LYS A 44 0.56 14.33 -0.09
N GLU A 45 -0.71 14.01 0.08
CA GLU A 45 -1.72 14.98 0.53
C GLU A 45 -1.48 15.48 1.96
N ASN A 46 -1.11 14.59 2.88
CA ASN A 46 -0.99 14.94 4.30
C ASN A 46 0.35 15.59 4.67
N SER A 47 1.43 15.28 3.96
CA SER A 47 2.77 15.78 4.30
C SER A 47 3.52 16.43 3.14
N GLY A 48 2.97 16.45 1.94
CA GLY A 48 3.65 16.94 0.74
C GLY A 48 4.79 16.05 0.26
N ILE A 49 4.99 14.88 0.87
CA ILE A 49 6.10 13.97 0.56
C ILE A 49 5.65 12.97 -0.49
N GLU A 50 6.42 12.85 -1.57
CA GLU A 50 6.19 11.83 -2.58
C GLU A 50 6.97 10.56 -2.23
N LEU A 51 6.23 9.47 -2.00
CA LEU A 51 6.81 8.15 -1.79
C LEU A 51 7.06 7.47 -3.14
N HIS A 52 8.15 6.72 -3.22
CA HIS A 52 8.51 5.92 -4.39
C HIS A 52 8.53 4.44 -4.00
N TRP A 53 8.15 3.59 -4.95
CA TRP A 53 8.22 2.14 -4.76
C TRP A 53 9.68 1.69 -4.64
N GLU A 54 9.98 0.93 -3.59
CA GLU A 54 11.25 0.20 -3.46
C GLU A 54 11.22 -1.11 -4.26
N ILE A 55 10.05 -1.76 -4.29
CA ILE A 55 9.85 -3.05 -4.96
C ILE A 55 9.60 -2.88 -6.46
N LYS A 56 10.02 -3.88 -7.24
CA LYS A 56 9.72 -3.96 -8.67
C LYS A 56 8.44 -4.77 -8.89
N ARG A 57 7.51 -4.21 -9.65
CA ARG A 57 6.31 -4.90 -10.14
C ARG A 57 6.66 -5.60 -11.45
N ILE A 58 6.32 -6.89 -11.56
CA ILE A 58 6.59 -7.71 -12.73
C ILE A 58 5.28 -8.38 -13.15
N GLY A 59 4.93 -8.27 -14.42
CA GLY A 59 3.66 -8.76 -14.97
C GLY A 59 3.05 -7.75 -15.94
N VAL A 60 1.89 -8.10 -16.49
CA VAL A 60 1.07 -7.19 -17.30
C VAL A 60 -0.13 -6.74 -16.47
N SER A 61 -0.42 -5.44 -16.54
CA SER A 61 -1.55 -4.78 -15.88
C SER A 61 -2.87 -5.08 -16.58
#